data_AF-A0AA97FMW0-F1
#
_entry.id   AF-A0AA97FMW0-F1
#
_cell.length_a   1.000
_cell.length_b   1.000
_cell.length_c   1.000
_cell.angle_alpha   90.00
_cell.angle_beta   90.00
_cell.angle_gamma   90.00
#
_symmetry.space_group_name_H-M   'P 1'
#
loop_
_entity.id
_entity.type
_entity.pdbx_description
1 polymer ?
#
loop_
_entity_poly.entity_id
_entity_poly.type
_entity_poly.pdbx_seq_one_letter_code
_entity_poly.pdbx_strand_id
1 'polypeptide(L)'
;MIERDYMQVDGRRDHSFRVPRPDLSEETGAPNACTDCHADRDAAWAAEQVAAWYPDSERRGPHFSQVFAVGHRFPADNKDRLMQIAEDGSAAAIVRATALEMLRGVTDEAVAERGSDLLVDPSALVRENAIGLQQGAPPTDRVRRLTPLLEDQMRSVRVAAARSLIGVPAHELPETSMGPYRGAMADFRNSLSAKTDFPEIHLVLGGTALVMRNASAAEAAFREAVTLDPQLEEAWSMIVQMRLATDDVVGAREVLSEGLSHNPSSLVLIQLDLSLRG
;
A
#
# COMPACT_ATOMS: atom_id res chain seq x y z
N MET A 1 25.67 12.97 -3.54
CA MET A 1 25.42 11.60 -4.05
C MET A 1 25.43 11.66 -5.56
N ILE A 2 26.02 10.65 -6.23
CA ILE A 2 26.14 10.62 -7.68
C ILE A 2 24.73 10.47 -8.27
N GLU A 3 24.51 11.12 -9.41
CA GLU A 3 23.22 11.16 -10.10
C GLU A 3 22.82 9.76 -10.54
N ARG A 4 21.57 9.37 -10.27
CA ARG A 4 20.99 8.14 -10.77
C ARG A 4 19.77 8.48 -11.60
N ASP A 5 19.68 7.87 -12.78
CA ASP A 5 18.51 7.99 -13.65
C ASP A 5 17.35 7.23 -13.02
N TYR A 6 16.51 7.96 -12.29
CA TYR A 6 15.24 7.43 -11.81
C TYR A 6 14.18 7.63 -12.89
N MET A 7 13.36 6.60 -13.11
CA MET A 7 12.33 6.58 -14.16
C MET A 7 12.87 6.83 -15.58
N GLN A 8 14.14 6.47 -15.84
CA GLN A 8 14.83 6.53 -17.15
C GLN A 8 14.97 7.93 -17.78
N VAL A 9 14.54 9.01 -17.12
CA VAL A 9 14.54 10.36 -17.71
C VAL A 9 15.05 11.44 -16.76
N ASP A 10 15.03 11.21 -15.44
CA ASP A 10 15.36 12.23 -14.44
C ASP A 10 16.53 11.79 -13.56
N GLY A 11 17.67 12.44 -13.75
CA GLY A 11 18.84 12.28 -12.92
C GLY A 11 18.61 12.87 -11.54
N ARG A 12 18.31 12.01 -10.57
CA ARG A 12 18.07 12.42 -9.18
C ARG A 12 19.27 12.09 -8.32
N ARG A 13 19.65 13.07 -7.51
CA ARG A 13 20.56 12.85 -6.39
C ARG A 13 19.72 12.37 -5.22
N ASP A 14 20.09 11.24 -4.63
CA ASP A 14 19.51 10.85 -3.36
C ASP A 14 20.00 11.85 -2.28
N HIS A 15 19.03 12.42 -1.56
CA HIS A 15 19.20 13.46 -0.54
C HIS A 15 19.35 12.87 0.87
N SER A 16 19.50 11.55 0.99
CA SER A 16 19.76 10.88 2.25
C SER A 16 21.26 10.88 2.57
N PHE A 17 21.61 11.25 3.80
CA PHE A 17 22.97 11.10 4.32
C PHE A 17 23.00 9.90 5.27
N ARG A 18 23.17 8.70 4.71
CA ARG A 18 23.26 7.46 5.48
C ARG A 18 24.71 7.12 5.78
N VAL A 19 24.96 6.42 6.89
CA VAL A 19 26.27 5.80 7.14
C VAL A 19 26.50 4.78 6.02
N PRO A 20 27.59 4.89 5.23
CA PRO A 20 27.85 3.97 4.14
C PRO A 20 27.94 2.52 4.63
N ARG A 21 27.20 1.62 3.99
CA ARG A 21 27.20 0.17 4.22
C ARG A 21 27.50 -0.59 2.93
N PRO A 22 28.70 -0.40 2.33
CA PRO A 22 29.10 -1.13 1.12
C PRO A 22 29.10 -2.65 1.35
N ASP A 23 29.28 -3.10 2.60
CA ASP A 23 29.16 -4.49 3.03
C ASP A 23 27.76 -5.10 2.80
N LEU A 24 26.72 -4.27 2.70
CA LEU A 24 25.36 -4.73 2.43
C LEU A 24 24.97 -4.58 0.95
N SER A 25 25.75 -3.88 0.13
CA SER A 25 25.36 -3.53 -1.23
C SER A 25 25.12 -4.75 -2.11
N GLU A 26 25.98 -5.76 -2.05
CA GLU A 26 25.83 -7.00 -2.82
C GLU A 26 24.64 -7.83 -2.35
N GLU A 27 24.41 -7.91 -1.04
CA GLU A 27 23.31 -8.67 -0.45
C GLU A 27 21.95 -8.05 -0.76
N THR A 28 21.82 -6.73 -0.59
CA THR A 28 20.54 -6.04 -0.69
C THR A 28 20.27 -5.44 -2.06
N GLY A 29 21.27 -5.42 -2.95
CA GLY A 29 21.23 -4.66 -4.20
C GLY A 29 21.23 -3.14 -3.99
N ALA A 30 21.66 -2.69 -2.80
CA ALA A 30 21.64 -1.27 -2.47
C ALA A 30 22.72 -0.50 -3.24
N PRO A 31 22.45 0.76 -3.62
CA PRO A 31 23.44 1.65 -4.24
C PRO A 31 24.75 1.72 -3.44
N ASN A 32 25.89 1.75 -4.13
CA ASN A 32 27.20 1.90 -3.52
C ASN A 32 27.94 3.12 -4.08
N ALA A 33 27.90 4.22 -3.31
CA ALA A 33 28.53 5.47 -3.72
C ALA A 33 30.07 5.40 -3.83
N CYS A 34 30.72 4.39 -3.21
CA CYS A 34 32.17 4.23 -3.29
C CYS A 34 32.59 3.70 -4.65
N THR A 35 31.95 2.62 -5.12
CA THR A 35 32.28 1.97 -6.41
C THR A 35 31.77 2.75 -7.61
N ASP A 36 30.80 3.66 -7.41
CA ASP A 36 30.35 4.60 -8.44
C ASP A 36 31.49 5.58 -8.87
N CYS A 37 32.47 5.88 -7.98
CA CYS A 37 33.69 6.62 -8.35
C CYS A 37 34.94 5.73 -8.49
N HIS A 38 35.00 4.61 -7.77
CA HIS A 38 36.09 3.64 -7.81
C HIS A 38 35.70 2.42 -8.66
N ALA A 39 35.54 2.62 -9.96
CA ALA A 39 35.00 1.62 -10.88
C ALA A 39 35.86 0.35 -11.06
N ASP A 40 37.14 0.40 -10.65
CA ASP A 40 38.07 -0.73 -10.66
C ASP A 40 38.10 -1.51 -9.34
N ARG A 41 37.17 -1.21 -8.43
CA ARG A 41 37.04 -1.84 -7.11
C ARG A 41 35.61 -2.32 -6.88
N ASP A 42 35.49 -3.38 -6.09
CA ASP A 42 34.20 -3.95 -5.70
C ASP A 42 33.71 -3.41 -4.35
N ALA A 43 32.51 -3.83 -3.96
CA ALA A 43 31.90 -3.41 -2.70
C ALA A 43 32.66 -3.98 -1.49
N ALA A 44 33.22 -5.18 -1.62
CA ALA A 44 34.06 -5.82 -0.60
C ALA A 44 35.30 -4.96 -0.27
N TRP A 45 36.03 -4.48 -1.28
CA TRP A 45 37.15 -3.55 -1.08
C TRP A 45 36.71 -2.29 -0.34
N ALA A 46 35.58 -1.69 -0.72
CA ALA A 46 35.08 -0.48 -0.06
C ALA A 46 34.72 -0.76 1.41
N ALA A 47 34.14 -1.93 1.70
CA ALA A 47 33.84 -2.36 3.06
C ALA A 47 35.12 -2.54 3.91
N GLU A 48 36.18 -3.12 3.33
CA GLU A 48 37.47 -3.26 4.00
C GLU A 48 38.10 -1.90 4.34
N GLN A 49 38.06 -0.93 3.43
CA GLN A 49 38.56 0.42 3.69
C GLN A 49 37.80 1.09 4.84
N VAL A 50 36.45 1.00 4.83
CA VAL A 50 35.61 1.55 5.90
C VAL A 50 35.88 0.85 7.24
N ALA A 51 36.11 -0.47 7.24
CA ALA A 51 36.49 -1.20 8.44
C ALA A 51 37.85 -0.77 8.98
N ALA A 52 38.85 -0.56 8.10
CA ALA A 52 40.18 -0.10 8.48
C ALA A 52 40.18 1.33 9.06
N TRP A 53 39.37 2.24 8.51
CA TRP A 53 39.26 3.61 9.01
C TRP A 53 38.52 3.70 10.35
N TYR A 54 37.57 2.80 10.58
CA TYR A 54 36.69 2.85 11.75
C TYR A 54 36.60 1.49 12.45
N PRO A 55 37.68 0.92 12.99
CA PRO A 55 37.70 -0.47 13.49
C PRO A 55 36.63 -0.76 14.54
N ASP A 56 36.33 0.18 15.43
CA ASP A 56 35.43 -0.01 16.59
C ASP A 56 33.98 0.46 16.34
N SER A 57 33.56 0.65 15.08
CA SER A 57 32.21 1.13 14.76
C SER A 57 31.13 0.10 15.08
N GLU A 58 30.15 0.51 15.88
CA GLU A 58 28.92 -0.25 16.16
C GLU A 58 27.90 -0.22 15.00
N ARG A 59 28.19 0.52 13.91
CA ARG A 59 27.26 0.70 12.78
C ARG A 59 27.30 -0.41 11.73
N ARG A 60 28.13 -1.44 11.93
CA ARG A 60 28.35 -2.56 10.99
C ARG A 60 27.73 -3.89 11.44
N GLY A 61 26.69 -3.84 12.26
CA GLY A 61 25.92 -5.02 12.65
C GLY A 61 24.81 -5.40 11.66
N PRO A 62 23.99 -6.40 12.01
CA PRO A 62 22.74 -6.72 11.32
C PRO A 62 21.89 -5.47 11.11
N HIS A 63 21.23 -5.38 9.97
CA HIS A 63 20.46 -4.21 9.59
C HIS A 63 19.12 -4.61 8.99
N PHE A 64 18.07 -3.83 9.28
CA PHE A 64 16.70 -4.11 8.79
C PHE A 64 16.62 -4.20 7.25
N SER A 65 17.54 -3.55 6.53
CA SER A 65 17.58 -3.59 5.07
C SER A 65 17.83 -5.00 4.52
N GLN A 66 18.54 -5.86 5.26
CA GLN A 66 18.76 -7.26 4.88
C GLN A 66 17.43 -8.02 4.85
N VAL A 67 16.60 -7.81 5.88
CA VAL A 67 15.24 -8.38 5.94
C VAL A 67 14.33 -7.75 4.89
N PHE A 68 14.39 -6.43 4.68
CA PHE A 68 13.56 -5.77 3.66
C PHE A 68 13.89 -6.21 2.24
N ALA A 69 15.17 -6.40 1.92
CA ALA A 69 15.61 -6.83 0.60
C ALA A 69 14.99 -8.18 0.19
N VAL A 70 14.95 -9.15 1.12
CA VAL A 70 14.29 -10.44 0.88
C VAL A 70 12.77 -10.36 1.05
N GLY A 71 12.29 -9.60 2.03
CA GLY A 71 10.87 -9.45 2.34
C GLY A 71 10.07 -8.75 1.23
N HIS A 72 10.68 -7.87 0.44
CA HIS A 72 9.99 -7.25 -0.71
C HIS A 72 9.65 -8.27 -1.80
N ARG A 73 10.46 -9.30 -1.95
CA ARG A 73 10.26 -10.36 -2.95
C ARG A 73 9.43 -11.51 -2.40
N PHE A 74 9.66 -11.85 -1.13
CA PHE A 74 9.07 -13.02 -0.48
C PHE A 74 8.50 -12.64 0.90
N PRO A 75 7.47 -11.77 0.96
CA PRO A 75 6.93 -11.29 2.23
C PRO A 75 6.33 -12.43 3.07
N ALA A 76 5.69 -13.42 2.43
CA ALA A 76 5.09 -14.57 3.11
C ALA A 76 6.11 -15.43 3.85
N ASP A 77 7.29 -15.65 3.25
CA ASP A 77 8.37 -16.46 3.85
C ASP A 77 9.13 -15.72 4.95
N ASN A 78 8.93 -14.40 5.06
CA ASN A 78 9.66 -13.53 5.97
C ASN A 78 8.76 -12.85 7.03
N LYS A 79 7.54 -13.36 7.22
CA LYS A 79 6.56 -12.79 8.17
C LYS A 79 7.15 -12.56 9.55
N ASP A 80 7.79 -13.57 10.12
CA ASP A 80 8.33 -13.49 11.49
C ASP A 80 9.43 -12.44 11.62
N ARG A 81 10.32 -12.34 10.63
CA ARG A 81 11.42 -11.35 10.64
C ARG A 81 10.89 -9.93 10.46
N LEU A 82 9.88 -9.74 9.61
CA LEU A 82 9.21 -8.46 9.44
C LEU A 82 8.46 -8.05 10.71
N MET A 83 7.76 -8.99 11.35
CA MET A 83 7.08 -8.74 12.61
C MET A 83 8.07 -8.41 13.74
N GLN A 84 9.21 -9.09 13.83
CA GLN A 84 10.26 -8.76 14.80
C GLN A 84 10.75 -7.32 14.64
N ILE A 85 10.91 -6.84 13.40
CA ILE A 85 11.27 -5.42 13.14
C ILE A 85 10.14 -4.48 13.58
N ALA A 86 8.89 -4.84 13.32
CA ALA A 86 7.75 -4.02 13.71
C ALA A 86 7.59 -3.90 15.25
N GLU A 87 7.91 -4.98 15.96
CA GLU A 87 7.82 -5.09 17.42
C GLU A 87 9.03 -4.47 18.16
N ASP A 88 10.16 -4.27 17.47
CA ASP A 88 11.36 -3.68 18.05
C ASP A 88 11.16 -2.18 18.37
N GLY A 89 10.82 -1.88 19.62
CA GLY A 89 10.64 -0.52 20.12
C GLY A 89 11.91 0.34 20.10
N SER A 90 13.09 -0.24 19.87
CA SER A 90 14.34 0.52 19.69
C SER A 90 14.54 1.01 18.25
N ALA A 91 13.86 0.39 17.29
CA ALA A 91 13.90 0.79 15.89
C ALA A 91 13.10 2.08 15.64
N ALA A 92 13.54 2.87 14.65
CA ALA A 92 12.82 4.08 14.27
C ALA A 92 11.41 3.74 13.79
N ALA A 93 10.41 4.53 14.19
CA ALA A 93 9.00 4.25 13.89
C ALA A 93 8.71 4.06 12.40
N ILE A 94 9.41 4.77 11.51
CA ILE A 94 9.25 4.59 10.06
C ILE A 94 9.73 3.21 9.59
N VAL A 95 10.79 2.65 10.17
CA VAL A 95 11.29 1.31 9.85
C VAL A 95 10.26 0.27 10.30
N ARG A 96 9.75 0.42 11.53
CA ARG A 96 8.71 -0.45 12.08
C ARG A 96 7.44 -0.42 11.21
N ALA A 97 7.00 0.77 10.84
CA ALA A 97 5.85 0.99 9.96
C ALA A 97 6.05 0.39 8.55
N THR A 98 7.25 0.50 7.97
CA THR A 98 7.58 -0.15 6.69
C THR A 98 7.46 -1.67 6.78
N ALA A 99 7.94 -2.28 7.87
CA ALA A 99 7.81 -3.72 8.06
C ALA A 99 6.33 -4.16 8.13
N LEU A 100 5.49 -3.38 8.81
CA LEU A 100 4.03 -3.58 8.87
C LEU A 100 3.36 -3.43 7.49
N GLU A 101 3.78 -2.44 6.69
CA GLU A 101 3.26 -2.26 5.32
C GLU A 101 3.55 -3.49 4.44
N MET A 102 4.77 -4.02 4.51
CA MET A 102 5.18 -5.20 3.74
C MET A 102 4.36 -6.47 4.09
N LEU A 103 3.74 -6.49 5.28
CA LEU A 103 2.92 -7.61 5.74
C LEU A 103 1.46 -7.53 5.31
N ARG A 104 0.97 -6.36 4.85
CA ARG A 104 -0.48 -6.18 4.55
C ARG A 104 -1.01 -7.17 3.52
N GLY A 105 -0.21 -7.53 2.51
CA GLY A 105 -0.60 -8.48 1.45
C GLY A 105 -0.54 -9.95 1.86
N VAL A 106 0.03 -10.26 3.04
CA VAL A 106 0.26 -11.64 3.50
C VAL A 106 -0.24 -11.86 4.92
N THR A 107 -1.16 -11.03 5.42
CA THR A 107 -1.67 -11.15 6.79
C THR A 107 -2.47 -12.46 6.98
N ASP A 108 -2.39 -12.99 8.20
CA ASP A 108 -3.16 -14.11 8.71
C ASP A 108 -3.54 -13.84 10.17
N GLU A 109 -4.26 -14.77 10.80
CA GLU A 109 -4.70 -14.60 12.19
C GLU A 109 -3.53 -14.39 13.17
N ALA A 110 -2.41 -15.08 12.96
CA ALA A 110 -1.24 -14.97 13.83
C ALA A 110 -0.54 -13.60 13.68
N VAL A 111 -0.40 -13.10 12.45
CA VAL A 111 0.13 -11.76 12.17
C VAL A 111 -0.81 -10.69 12.72
N ALA A 112 -2.12 -10.86 12.59
CA ALA A 112 -3.10 -9.93 13.11
C ALA A 112 -3.10 -9.89 14.65
N GLU A 113 -2.94 -11.04 15.32
CA GLU A 113 -2.81 -11.12 16.77
C GLU A 113 -1.58 -10.34 17.27
N ARG A 114 -0.41 -10.62 16.70
CA ARG A 114 0.83 -9.91 17.06
C ARG A 114 0.75 -8.41 16.76
N GLY A 115 0.11 -8.03 15.66
CA GLY A 115 -0.09 -6.63 15.30
C GLY A 115 -1.08 -5.88 16.19
N SER A 116 -1.83 -6.54 17.08
CA SER A 116 -2.87 -5.91 17.87
C SER A 116 -2.33 -4.93 18.93
N ASP A 117 -1.21 -5.27 19.58
CA ASP A 117 -0.54 -4.38 20.55
C ASP A 117 0.03 -3.11 19.89
N LEU A 118 0.34 -3.18 18.59
CA LEU A 118 0.87 -2.06 17.82
C LEU A 118 -0.20 -1.02 17.47
N LEU A 119 -1.49 -1.33 17.67
CA LEU A 119 -2.60 -0.39 17.47
C LEU A 119 -2.65 0.72 18.54
N VAL A 120 -1.92 0.57 19.64
CA VAL A 120 -1.80 1.59 20.71
C VAL A 120 -0.38 2.15 20.84
N ASP A 121 0.47 1.90 19.84
CA ASP A 121 1.85 2.37 19.83
C ASP A 121 1.93 3.92 19.94
N PRO A 122 2.92 4.50 20.64
CA PRO A 122 3.08 5.96 20.72
C PRO A 122 3.18 6.64 19.35
N SER A 123 3.74 5.97 18.35
CA SER A 123 3.87 6.48 16.99
C SER A 123 2.62 6.25 16.16
N ALA A 124 2.06 7.32 15.61
CA ALA A 124 0.93 7.24 14.69
C ALA A 124 1.26 6.46 13.41
N LEU A 125 2.51 6.49 12.94
CA LEU A 125 2.93 5.71 11.77
C LEU A 125 2.80 4.21 12.03
N VAL A 126 3.13 3.76 13.24
CA VAL A 126 3.02 2.35 13.61
C VAL A 126 1.57 1.96 13.76
N ARG A 127 0.77 2.75 14.49
CA ARG A 127 -0.69 2.51 14.63
C ARG A 127 -1.39 2.43 13.28
N GLU A 128 -1.13 3.39 12.39
CA GLU A 128 -1.72 3.44 11.05
C GLU A 128 -1.42 2.17 10.25
N ASN A 129 -0.17 1.69 10.29
CA ASN A 129 0.25 0.52 9.52
C ASN A 129 -0.20 -0.80 10.17
N ALA A 130 -0.38 -0.85 11.49
CA ALA A 130 -0.89 -2.01 12.22
C ALA A 130 -2.37 -2.31 11.89
N ILE A 131 -3.16 -1.29 11.54
CA ILE A 131 -4.58 -1.44 11.15
C ILE A 131 -4.74 -2.42 9.98
N GLY A 132 -3.88 -2.31 8.97
CA GLY A 132 -3.95 -3.16 7.77
C GLY A 132 -3.78 -4.64 8.07
N LEU A 133 -3.02 -5.00 9.11
CA LEU A 133 -2.82 -6.40 9.51
C LEU A 133 -4.11 -7.02 10.04
N GLN A 134 -5.02 -6.22 10.61
CA GLN A 134 -6.27 -6.73 11.19
C GLN A 134 -7.24 -7.29 10.15
N GLN A 135 -6.94 -7.19 8.84
CA GLN A 135 -7.65 -7.94 7.81
C GLN A 135 -7.51 -9.46 7.96
N GLY A 136 -6.45 -9.93 8.64
CA GLY A 136 -6.25 -11.35 8.98
C GLY A 136 -6.98 -11.78 10.25
N ALA A 137 -7.53 -10.85 11.05
CA ALA A 137 -8.23 -11.18 12.28
C ALA A 137 -9.66 -11.69 12.02
N PRO A 138 -10.23 -12.49 12.95
CA PRO A 138 -11.66 -12.76 12.96
C PRO A 138 -12.48 -11.46 12.89
N PRO A 139 -13.62 -11.41 12.15
CA PRO A 139 -14.37 -10.17 11.94
C PRO A 139 -14.75 -9.43 13.24
N THR A 140 -15.15 -10.17 14.28
CA THR A 140 -15.50 -9.62 15.60
C THR A 140 -14.31 -8.96 16.29
N ASP A 141 -13.13 -9.57 16.20
CA ASP A 141 -11.91 -9.01 16.78
C ASP A 141 -11.42 -7.80 16.00
N ARG A 142 -11.51 -7.84 14.67
CA ARG A 142 -11.20 -6.68 13.83
C ARG A 142 -12.06 -5.49 14.21
N VAL A 143 -13.37 -5.65 14.35
CA VAL A 143 -14.26 -4.56 14.76
C VAL A 143 -13.91 -4.05 16.15
N ARG A 144 -13.76 -4.96 17.13
CA ARG A 144 -13.41 -4.62 18.51
C ARG A 144 -12.09 -3.86 18.61
N ARG A 145 -11.06 -4.26 17.85
CA ARG A 145 -9.71 -3.68 17.86
C ARG A 145 -9.63 -2.35 17.12
N LEU A 146 -10.33 -2.20 16.00
CA LEU A 146 -10.22 -1.00 15.15
C LEU A 146 -11.15 0.14 15.57
N THR A 147 -12.25 -0.18 16.23
CA THR A 147 -13.25 0.81 16.64
C THR A 147 -12.68 1.96 17.50
N PRO A 148 -11.80 1.71 18.50
CA PRO A 148 -11.18 2.80 19.26
C PRO A 148 -10.32 3.75 18.41
N LEU A 149 -9.74 3.28 17.30
CA LEU A 149 -8.87 4.07 16.43
C LEU A 149 -9.65 5.08 15.56
N LEU A 150 -10.99 4.99 15.53
CA LEU A 150 -11.85 5.99 14.88
C LEU A 150 -11.78 7.35 15.59
N GLU A 151 -11.31 7.40 16.84
CA GLU A 151 -11.14 8.62 17.63
C GLU A 151 -9.66 8.96 17.87
N ASP A 152 -8.73 8.33 17.15
CA ASP A 152 -7.30 8.62 17.27
C ASP A 152 -7.01 10.12 17.04
N GLN A 153 -6.03 10.67 17.76
CA GLN A 153 -5.65 12.08 17.63
C GLN A 153 -5.21 12.42 16.19
N MET A 154 -4.55 11.48 15.52
CA MET A 154 -4.05 11.66 14.16
C MET A 154 -5.11 11.29 13.13
N ARG A 155 -5.36 12.22 12.21
CA ARG A 155 -6.31 12.04 11.11
C ARG A 155 -5.95 10.84 10.22
N SER A 156 -4.67 10.56 9.97
CA SER A 156 -4.26 9.43 9.12
C SER A 156 -4.68 8.08 9.74
N VAL A 157 -4.55 7.93 11.06
CA VAL A 157 -4.98 6.75 11.80
C VAL A 157 -6.50 6.59 11.74
N ARG A 158 -7.28 7.67 11.98
CA ARG A 158 -8.74 7.63 11.85
C ARG A 158 -9.18 7.22 10.45
N VAL A 159 -8.56 7.77 9.42
CA VAL A 159 -8.83 7.43 8.01
C VAL A 159 -8.53 5.97 7.73
N ALA A 160 -7.38 5.46 8.17
CA ALA A 160 -7.01 4.06 8.00
C ALA A 160 -7.99 3.10 8.72
N ALA A 161 -8.44 3.46 9.93
CA ALA A 161 -9.41 2.69 10.69
C ALA A 161 -10.77 2.67 10.00
N ALA A 162 -11.26 3.83 9.55
CA ALA A 162 -12.51 3.96 8.81
C ALA A 162 -12.50 3.12 7.53
N ARG A 163 -11.42 3.22 6.75
CA ARG A 163 -11.23 2.42 5.52
C ARG A 163 -11.28 0.92 5.78
N SER A 164 -10.62 0.46 6.85
CA SER A 164 -10.60 -0.96 7.21
C SER A 164 -11.93 -1.50 7.73
N LEU A 165 -12.86 -0.61 8.11
CA LEU A 165 -14.22 -0.93 8.52
C LEU A 165 -15.26 -0.69 7.41
N ILE A 166 -14.85 -0.29 6.21
CA ILE A 166 -15.77 -0.21 5.05
C ILE A 166 -16.32 -1.61 4.76
N GLY A 167 -17.64 -1.71 4.61
CA GLY A 167 -18.32 -2.99 4.36
C GLY A 167 -18.69 -3.79 5.61
N VAL A 168 -18.23 -3.38 6.80
CA VAL A 168 -18.73 -3.93 8.07
C VAL A 168 -20.21 -3.55 8.22
N PRO A 169 -21.14 -4.50 8.41
CA PRO A 169 -22.54 -4.20 8.63
C PRO A 169 -22.74 -3.29 9.85
N ALA A 170 -23.63 -2.31 9.74
CA ALA A 170 -23.84 -1.32 10.81
C ALA A 170 -24.27 -1.93 12.15
N HIS A 171 -24.92 -3.10 12.14
CA HIS A 171 -25.33 -3.82 13.36
C HIS A 171 -24.18 -4.54 14.08
N GLU A 172 -23.02 -4.72 13.42
CA GLU A 172 -21.81 -5.27 14.03
C GLU A 172 -20.96 -4.18 14.70
N LEU A 173 -21.17 -2.91 14.34
CA LEU A 173 -20.50 -1.78 14.98
C LEU A 173 -21.22 -1.42 16.31
N PRO A 174 -20.48 -1.16 17.40
CA PRO A 174 -21.07 -0.64 18.62
C PRO A 174 -21.78 0.70 18.35
N GLU A 175 -22.97 0.89 18.95
CA GLU A 175 -23.76 2.12 18.74
C GLU A 175 -22.97 3.39 19.11
N THR A 176 -22.17 3.32 20.18
CA THR A 176 -21.25 4.38 20.63
C THR A 176 -20.25 4.81 19.56
N SER A 177 -19.97 3.94 18.61
CA SER A 177 -18.92 4.12 17.60
C SER A 177 -19.47 4.62 16.26
N MET A 178 -20.80 4.70 16.11
CA MET A 178 -21.45 5.21 14.89
C MET A 178 -21.17 6.70 14.64
N GLY A 179 -21.00 7.49 15.71
CA GLY A 179 -20.58 8.89 15.62
C GLY A 179 -19.13 9.02 15.12
N PRO A 180 -18.16 8.42 15.84
CA PRO A 180 -16.76 8.34 15.41
C PRO A 180 -16.57 7.80 13.99
N TYR A 181 -17.27 6.73 13.63
CA TYR A 181 -17.21 6.14 12.29
C TYR A 181 -17.62 7.14 11.20
N ARG A 182 -18.74 7.87 11.41
CA ARG A 182 -19.17 8.92 10.47
C ARG A 182 -18.15 10.05 10.36
N GLY A 183 -17.54 10.46 11.47
CA GLY A 183 -16.48 11.46 11.49
C GLY A 183 -15.24 11.02 10.71
N ALA A 184 -14.75 9.81 10.97
CA ALA A 184 -13.58 9.25 10.30
C ALA A 184 -13.82 8.97 8.80
N MET A 185 -15.05 8.58 8.43
CA MET A 185 -15.46 8.48 7.03
C MET A 185 -15.53 9.83 6.32
N ALA A 186 -15.92 10.90 7.04
CA ALA A 186 -15.84 12.26 6.51
C ALA A 186 -14.37 12.69 6.32
N ASP A 187 -13.48 12.38 7.27
CA ASP A 187 -12.04 12.59 7.13
C ASP A 187 -11.47 11.88 5.89
N PHE A 188 -11.90 10.64 5.63
CA PHE A 188 -11.48 9.86 4.47
C PHE A 188 -11.99 10.49 3.17
N ARG A 189 -13.28 10.80 3.07
CA ARG A 189 -13.84 11.49 1.89
C ARG A 189 -13.15 12.81 1.61
N ASN A 190 -12.89 13.62 2.64
CA ASN A 190 -12.19 14.89 2.50
C ASN A 190 -10.72 14.71 2.07
N SER A 191 -10.11 13.56 2.35
CA SER A 191 -8.76 13.25 1.88
C SER A 191 -8.72 12.92 0.38
N LEU A 192 -9.81 12.33 -0.13
CA LEU A 192 -9.97 12.02 -1.55
C LEU A 192 -10.41 13.26 -2.35
N SER A 193 -11.30 14.09 -1.80
CA SER A 193 -11.84 15.27 -2.50
C SER A 193 -10.79 16.31 -2.89
N ALA A 194 -9.62 16.30 -2.23
CA ALA A 194 -8.52 17.19 -2.57
C ALA A 194 -7.77 16.78 -3.86
N LYS A 195 -8.11 15.64 -4.47
CA LYS A 195 -7.39 15.01 -5.58
C LYS A 195 -8.34 14.45 -6.65
N THR A 196 -9.58 14.92 -6.74
CA THR A 196 -10.57 14.40 -7.71
C THR A 196 -10.25 14.73 -9.17
N ASP A 197 -9.21 15.52 -9.42
CA ASP A 197 -8.61 15.70 -10.73
C ASP A 197 -7.76 14.51 -11.18
N PHE A 198 -7.45 13.56 -10.28
CA PHE A 198 -6.75 12.31 -10.60
C PHE A 198 -7.75 11.17 -10.87
N PRO A 199 -7.68 10.49 -12.03
CA PRO A 199 -8.60 9.42 -12.37
C PRO A 199 -8.52 8.22 -11.40
N GLU A 200 -7.37 7.98 -10.78
CA GLU A 200 -7.18 6.90 -9.80
C GLU A 200 -7.98 7.15 -8.51
N ILE A 201 -8.25 8.41 -8.16
CA ILE A 201 -9.11 8.72 -7.01
C ILE A 201 -10.55 8.30 -7.30
N HIS A 202 -10.99 8.39 -8.54
CA HIS A 202 -12.29 7.91 -8.96
C HIS A 202 -12.39 6.37 -8.96
N LEU A 203 -11.30 5.64 -9.22
CA LEU A 203 -11.25 4.19 -8.96
C LEU A 203 -11.48 3.87 -7.48
N VAL A 204 -10.81 4.59 -6.57
CA VAL A 204 -10.97 4.40 -5.12
C VAL A 204 -12.40 4.72 -4.67
N LEU A 205 -12.98 5.82 -5.18
CA LEU A 205 -14.37 6.19 -4.89
C LEU A 205 -15.35 5.14 -5.42
N GLY A 206 -15.13 4.65 -6.64
CA GLY A 206 -15.95 3.62 -7.27
C GLY A 206 -15.91 2.30 -6.49
N GLY A 207 -14.71 1.81 -6.19
CA GLY A 207 -14.52 0.61 -5.38
C GLY A 207 -15.14 0.72 -3.98
N THR A 208 -14.98 1.88 -3.32
CA THR A 208 -15.62 2.14 -2.02
C THR A 208 -17.15 2.07 -2.12
N ALA A 209 -17.72 2.68 -3.17
CA ALA A 209 -19.16 2.67 -3.40
C ALA A 209 -19.70 1.26 -3.70
N LEU A 210 -18.94 0.42 -4.41
CA LEU A 210 -19.28 -0.99 -4.62
C LEU A 210 -19.38 -1.76 -3.30
N VAL A 211 -18.38 -1.62 -2.41
CA VAL A 211 -18.40 -2.28 -1.09
C VAL A 211 -19.59 -1.81 -0.25
N MET A 212 -19.96 -0.53 -0.37
CA MET A 212 -21.14 0.05 0.26
C MET A 212 -22.46 -0.29 -0.44
N ARG A 213 -22.44 -1.12 -1.48
CA ARG A 213 -23.61 -1.50 -2.30
C ARG A 213 -24.34 -0.30 -2.93
N ASN A 214 -23.60 0.77 -3.24
CA ASN A 214 -24.11 1.94 -3.94
C ASN A 214 -23.66 1.91 -5.41
N ALA A 215 -24.34 1.10 -6.22
CA ALA A 215 -24.01 0.90 -7.63
C ALA A 215 -24.06 2.22 -8.45
N SER A 216 -25.02 3.10 -8.16
CA SER A 216 -25.13 4.38 -8.86
C SER A 216 -23.92 5.28 -8.63
N ALA A 217 -23.46 5.41 -7.37
CA ALA A 217 -22.27 6.20 -7.07
C ALA A 217 -20.99 5.54 -7.61
N ALA A 218 -20.93 4.20 -7.62
CA ALA A 218 -19.80 3.47 -8.19
C ALA A 218 -19.67 3.73 -9.69
N GLU A 219 -20.77 3.62 -10.43
CA GLU A 219 -20.77 3.83 -11.87
C GLU A 219 -20.40 5.28 -12.22
N ALA A 220 -20.99 6.25 -11.52
CA ALA A 220 -20.65 7.66 -11.72
C ALA A 220 -19.15 7.93 -11.50
N ALA A 221 -18.56 7.31 -10.48
CA ALA A 221 -17.13 7.45 -10.22
C ALA A 221 -16.29 6.82 -11.34
N PHE A 222 -16.56 5.57 -11.74
CA PHE A 222 -15.79 4.94 -12.82
C PHE A 222 -15.97 5.66 -14.17
N ARG A 223 -17.16 6.21 -14.45
CA ARG A 223 -17.40 7.04 -15.64
C ARG A 223 -16.58 8.33 -15.61
N GLU A 224 -16.45 8.97 -14.46
CA GLU A 224 -15.56 10.14 -14.32
C GLU A 224 -14.10 9.74 -14.51
N ALA A 225 -13.67 8.57 -14.00
CA ALA A 225 -12.31 8.08 -14.18
C ALA A 225 -11.94 7.94 -15.67
N VAL A 226 -12.81 7.31 -16.48
CA VAL A 226 -12.58 7.18 -17.93
C VAL A 226 -12.79 8.48 -18.70
N THR A 227 -13.50 9.45 -18.12
CA THR A 227 -13.61 10.81 -18.69
C THR A 227 -12.30 11.58 -18.54
N LEU A 228 -11.67 11.45 -17.37
CA LEU A 228 -10.38 12.07 -17.04
C LEU A 228 -9.22 11.38 -17.77
N ASP A 229 -9.22 10.04 -17.80
CA ASP A 229 -8.24 9.23 -18.53
C ASP A 229 -8.91 8.06 -19.25
N PRO A 230 -9.20 8.20 -20.56
CA PRO A 230 -9.76 7.11 -21.35
C PRO A 230 -8.83 5.90 -21.49
N GLN A 231 -7.53 6.02 -21.20
CA GLN A 231 -6.58 4.90 -21.27
C GLN A 231 -6.54 4.06 -19.98
N LEU A 232 -7.28 4.47 -18.94
CA LEU A 232 -7.36 3.74 -17.68
C LEU A 232 -8.26 2.51 -17.82
N GLU A 233 -7.69 1.42 -18.33
CA GLU A 233 -8.40 0.16 -18.64
C GLU A 233 -9.16 -0.44 -17.44
N GLU A 234 -8.66 -0.24 -16.22
CA GLU A 234 -9.29 -0.75 -15.00
C GLU A 234 -10.69 -0.18 -14.81
N ALA A 235 -10.88 1.12 -15.04
CA ALA A 235 -12.19 1.78 -14.88
C ALA A 235 -13.21 1.27 -15.91
N TRP A 236 -12.79 1.07 -17.17
CA TRP A 236 -13.62 0.44 -18.20
C TRP A 236 -14.06 -0.96 -17.78
N SER A 237 -13.11 -1.78 -17.32
CA SER A 237 -13.41 -3.15 -16.88
C SER A 237 -14.43 -3.19 -15.74
N MET A 238 -14.37 -2.24 -14.81
CA MET A 238 -15.32 -2.13 -13.70
C MET A 238 -16.72 -1.77 -14.21
N ILE A 239 -16.88 -0.80 -15.12
CA ILE A 239 -18.19 -0.43 -15.68
C ILE A 239 -18.80 -1.63 -16.42
N VAL A 240 -18.01 -2.33 -17.24
CA VAL A 240 -18.47 -3.54 -17.96
C VAL A 240 -18.96 -4.60 -16.98
N GLN A 241 -18.15 -4.93 -15.96
CA GLN A 241 -18.53 -5.92 -14.94
C GLN A 241 -19.79 -5.51 -14.17
N MET A 242 -19.97 -4.23 -13.86
CA MET A 242 -21.18 -3.73 -13.21
C MET A 242 -22.43 -3.93 -14.07
N ARG A 243 -22.34 -3.67 -15.38
CA ARG A 243 -23.45 -3.88 -16.32
C ARG A 243 -23.81 -5.35 -16.43
N LEU A 244 -22.80 -6.23 -16.49
CA LEU A 244 -23.01 -7.68 -16.48
C LEU A 244 -23.65 -8.18 -15.17
N ALA A 245 -23.27 -7.61 -14.03
CA ALA A 245 -23.88 -7.96 -12.74
C ALA A 245 -25.37 -7.57 -12.63
N THR A 246 -25.85 -6.67 -13.50
CA THR A 246 -27.27 -6.28 -13.61
C THR A 246 -27.97 -6.89 -14.82
N ASP A 247 -27.39 -7.93 -15.44
CA ASP A 247 -27.88 -8.58 -16.68
C ASP A 247 -28.03 -7.62 -17.88
N ASP A 248 -27.37 -6.45 -17.85
CA ASP A 248 -27.35 -5.47 -18.93
C ASP A 248 -26.22 -5.80 -19.93
N VAL A 249 -26.40 -6.91 -20.64
CA VAL A 249 -25.41 -7.41 -21.62
C VAL A 249 -25.24 -6.44 -22.80
N VAL A 250 -26.30 -5.73 -23.18
CA VAL A 250 -26.25 -4.75 -24.27
C VAL A 250 -25.39 -3.56 -23.85
N GLY A 251 -25.67 -2.96 -22.68
CA GLY A 251 -24.85 -1.87 -22.15
C GLY A 251 -23.41 -2.29 -21.89
N ALA A 252 -23.18 -3.52 -21.40
CA ALA A 252 -21.83 -4.05 -21.22
C ALA A 252 -21.04 -4.09 -22.53
N ARG A 253 -21.65 -4.51 -23.65
CA ARG A 253 -21.00 -4.54 -24.97
C ARG A 253 -20.74 -3.13 -25.52
N GLU A 254 -21.66 -2.19 -25.30
CA GLU A 254 -21.47 -0.79 -25.70
C GLU A 254 -20.26 -0.17 -25.00
N VAL A 255 -20.20 -0.28 -23.67
CA VAL A 255 -19.08 0.20 -22.85
C VAL A 255 -17.78 -0.48 -23.24
N LEU A 256 -17.82 -1.78 -23.52
CA LEU A 256 -16.63 -2.52 -23.88
C LEU A 256 -16.09 -2.11 -25.25
N SER A 257 -16.97 -1.86 -26.22
CA SER A 257 -16.59 -1.31 -27.52
C SER A 257 -15.98 0.09 -27.38
N GLU A 258 -16.56 0.93 -26.52
CA GLU A 258 -16.04 2.27 -26.21
C GLU A 258 -14.63 2.16 -25.60
N GLY A 259 -14.46 1.35 -24.55
CA GLY A 259 -13.19 1.14 -23.88
C GLY A 259 -12.11 0.58 -24.81
N LEU A 260 -12.44 -0.37 -25.69
CA LEU A 260 -11.52 -0.93 -26.69
C LEU A 260 -11.12 0.09 -27.77
N SER A 261 -11.98 1.07 -28.08
CA SER A 261 -11.63 2.14 -29.01
C SER A 261 -10.52 3.06 -28.47
N HIS A 262 -10.47 3.25 -27.15
CA HIS A 262 -9.41 3.97 -26.45
C HIS A 262 -8.20 3.07 -26.10
N ASN A 263 -8.45 1.77 -25.91
CA ASN A 263 -7.46 0.79 -25.43
C ASN A 263 -7.39 -0.45 -26.33
N PRO A 264 -7.00 -0.31 -27.61
CA PRO A 264 -7.10 -1.40 -28.59
C PRO A 264 -6.18 -2.60 -28.30
N SER A 265 -5.18 -2.42 -27.44
CA SER A 265 -4.23 -3.47 -27.04
C SER A 265 -4.46 -3.98 -25.61
N SER A 266 -5.53 -3.55 -24.93
CA SER A 266 -5.84 -4.02 -23.58
C SER A 266 -6.24 -5.49 -23.61
N LEU A 267 -5.39 -6.36 -23.07
CA LEU A 267 -5.68 -7.79 -22.94
C LEU A 267 -6.90 -8.03 -22.05
N VAL A 268 -7.09 -7.20 -21.02
CA VAL A 268 -8.22 -7.29 -20.08
C VAL A 268 -9.54 -7.07 -20.81
N LEU A 269 -9.64 -5.99 -21.59
CA LEU A 269 -10.87 -5.68 -22.33
C LEU A 269 -11.11 -6.68 -23.48
N ILE A 270 -10.06 -7.11 -24.18
CA ILE A 270 -10.18 -8.13 -25.23
C ILE A 270 -10.73 -9.44 -24.64
N GLN A 271 -10.25 -9.86 -23.47
CA GLN A 271 -10.72 -11.07 -22.82
C GLN A 271 -12.19 -10.98 -22.41
N LEU A 272 -12.62 -9.82 -21.88
CA LEU A 272 -14.03 -9.57 -21.58
C LEU A 272 -14.90 -9.65 -22.85
N ASP A 273 -14.43 -9.14 -23.98
CA ASP A 273 -15.21 -9.13 -25.24
C ASP A 273 -15.41 -10.55 -25.78
N LEU A 274 -14.36 -11.36 -25.74
CA LEU A 274 -14.44 -12.77 -26.08
C LEU A 274 -15.45 -13.52 -25.20
N SER A 275 -15.48 -13.23 -23.89
CA SER A 275 -16.41 -13.87 -22.96
C SER A 275 -17.89 -13.53 -23.23
N LEU A 276 -18.18 -12.38 -23.84
CA LEU A 276 -19.54 -11.96 -24.18
C LEU A 276 -20.02 -12.45 -25.55
N ARG A 277 -19.12 -13.00 -26.36
CA ARG A 277 -19.42 -13.56 -27.69
C ARG A 277 -19.64 -15.07 -27.67
N GLY A 278 -19.06 -15.77 -26.69
CA GLY A 278 -19.26 -17.20 -26.44
C GLY A 278 -20.56 -17.47 -25.70
#